data_AF-A0AA88R7W9-F1
#
_entry.id   AF-A0AA88R7W9-F1
#
_cell.length_a   1.000
_cell.length_b   1.000
_cell.length_c   1.000
_cell.angle_alpha   90.00
_cell.angle_beta   90.00
_cell.angle_gamma   90.00
#
_symmetry.space_group_name_H-M   'P 1'
#
loop_
_entity.id
_entity.type
_entity.pdbx_description
1 polymer ?
#
loop_
_entity_poly.entity_id
_entity_poly.type
_entity_poly.pdbx_seq_one_letter_code
_entity_poly.pdbx_strand_id
1 'polypeptide(L)'
;MELQSKWISRALSGKVLLPSKEKMLADVQEHYTQMVECGIPKHHTHAVGLRKFDYLDWLAVQVGGPAIDERLRQMVLQLFHVVKTNGYLQYREWDVDNWIRTAM
;
A
#
# COMPACT_ATOMS: atom_id res chain seq x y z
N MET A 1 -6.96 -2.41 -5.47
CA MET A 1 -7.49 -2.93 -6.75
C MET A 1 -7.62 -1.85 -7.81
N GLU A 2 -8.31 -0.73 -7.56
CA GLU A 2 -8.55 0.30 -8.59
C GLU A 2 -7.27 0.87 -9.24
N LEU A 3 -6.27 1.27 -8.44
CA LEU A 3 -5.04 1.84 -8.99
C LEU A 3 -4.22 0.82 -9.79
N GLN A 4 -4.15 -0.43 -9.33
CA GLN A 4 -3.48 -1.51 -10.05
C GLN A 4 -4.15 -1.81 -11.40
N SER A 5 -5.49 -1.89 -11.43
CA SER A 5 -6.21 -2.17 -12.68
C SER A 5 -6.06 -1.02 -13.69
N LYS A 6 -6.12 0.24 -13.23
CA LYS A 6 -5.84 1.41 -14.07
C LYS A 6 -4.40 1.40 -14.60
N TRP A 7 -3.43 1.08 -13.75
CA TRP A 7 -2.02 1.02 -14.15
C TRP A 7 -1.77 -0.06 -15.21
N ILE A 8 -2.31 -1.27 -15.01
CA ILE A 8 -2.24 -2.37 -15.97
C ILE A 8 -2.88 -1.96 -17.31
N SER A 9 -4.08 -1.35 -17.27
CA SER A 9 -4.74 -0.86 -18.49
C SER A 9 -3.88 0.16 -19.24
N ARG A 10 -3.22 1.08 -18.53
CA ARG A 10 -2.31 2.05 -19.15
C ARG A 10 -1.08 1.39 -19.76
N ALA A 11 -0.47 0.42 -19.08
CA ALA A 11 0.66 -0.35 -19.61
C ALA A 11 0.27 -1.10 -20.90
N LEU A 12 -0.89 -1.78 -20.90
CA LEU A 12 -1.40 -2.48 -22.09
C LEU A 12 -1.72 -1.52 -23.25
N SER A 13 -2.13 -0.28 -22.94
CA SER A 13 -2.37 0.75 -23.95
C SER A 13 -1.11 1.51 -24.41
N GLY A 14 0.08 1.17 -23.90
CA GLY A 14 1.33 1.86 -24.20
C GLY A 14 1.48 3.25 -23.57
N LYS A 15 0.54 3.66 -22.69
CA LYS A 15 0.59 4.95 -21.97
C LYS A 15 1.54 4.95 -20.78
N VAL A 16 1.99 3.77 -20.36
CA VAL A 16 3.06 3.56 -19.38
C VAL A 16 4.07 2.62 -20.02
N LEU A 17 5.32 3.04 -20.07
CA LEU A 17 6.41 2.20 -20.55
C LEU A 17 6.92 1.35 -19.39
N LEU A 18 6.81 0.04 -19.53
CA LEU A 18 7.43 -0.88 -18.58
C LEU A 18 8.95 -0.91 -18.79
N PRO A 19 9.73 -1.15 -17.73
CA PRO A 19 11.16 -1.45 -17.88
C PRO A 19 11.39 -2.69 -18.74
N SER A 20 12.63 -2.93 -19.16
CA SER A 20 12.98 -4.18 -19.81
C SER A 20 12.75 -5.37 -18.87
N LYS A 21 12.60 -6.56 -19.45
CA LYS A 21 12.42 -7.80 -18.67
C LYS A 21 13.52 -8.00 -17.65
N GLU A 22 14.77 -7.73 -18.03
CA GLU A 22 15.95 -7.88 -17.18
C GLU A 22 15.88 -6.93 -15.98
N LYS A 23 15.48 -5.68 -16.20
CA LYS A 23 15.29 -4.69 -15.13
C LYS A 23 14.17 -5.10 -14.17
N MET A 24 13.04 -5.58 -14.69
CA MET A 24 11.94 -6.05 -13.83
C MET A 24 12.33 -7.27 -13.00
N LEU A 25 13.09 -8.21 -13.58
CA LEU A 25 13.60 -9.38 -12.85
C LEU A 25 14.62 -8.98 -11.78
N ALA A 26 15.50 -8.01 -12.08
CA ALA A 26 16.45 -7.49 -11.11
C ALA A 26 15.75 -6.80 -9.93
N ASP A 27 14.71 -6.01 -10.17
CA ASP A 27 13.90 -5.35 -9.13
C ASP A 27 13.23 -6.36 -8.20
N VAL A 28 12.64 -7.43 -8.76
CA VAL A 28 12.06 -8.53 -7.97
C VAL A 28 13.12 -9.28 -7.16
N GLN A 29 14.30 -9.50 -7.74
CA GLN A 29 15.41 -10.17 -7.05
C GLN A 29 15.93 -9.31 -5.89
N GLU A 30 16.07 -8.00 -6.10
CA GLU A 30 16.46 -7.05 -5.05
C GLU A 30 15.44 -7.07 -3.91
N HIS A 31 14.14 -7.08 -4.22
CA HIS A 31 13.09 -7.20 -3.21
C HIS A 31 13.23 -8.48 -2.38
N TYR A 32 13.48 -9.63 -3.02
CA TYR A 32 13.70 -10.88 -2.28
C TYR A 32 14.96 -10.86 -1.42
N THR A 33 16.05 -10.25 -1.89
CA THR A 33 17.27 -10.07 -1.10
C THR A 33 16.99 -9.23 0.16
N GLN A 34 16.31 -8.09 0.00
CA GLN A 34 15.90 -7.24 1.13
C GLN A 34 15.01 -7.98 2.13
N MET A 35 14.09 -8.82 1.65
CA MET A 35 13.25 -9.65 2.52
C MET A 35 14.09 -10.61 3.37
N VAL A 36 15.07 -11.29 2.76
CA VAL A 36 15.97 -12.21 3.46
C VAL A 36 16.79 -11.46 4.51
N GLU A 37 17.37 -10.32 4.16
CA GLU A 37 18.16 -9.48 5.07
C GLU A 37 17.33 -8.98 6.26
N CYS A 38 16.06 -8.65 6.02
CA CYS A 38 15.13 -8.22 7.06
C CYS A 38 14.48 -9.40 7.83
N GLY A 39 14.84 -10.66 7.53
CA GLY A 39 14.27 -11.84 8.16
C GLY A 39 12.78 -12.07 7.87
N ILE A 40 12.27 -11.53 6.76
CA ILE A 40 10.86 -11.63 6.37
C ILE A 40 10.62 -12.99 5.69
N PRO A 41 9.71 -13.84 6.20
CA PRO A 41 9.40 -15.12 5.58
C PRO A 41 8.80 -14.97 4.17
N LYS A 42 9.09 -15.93 3.28
CA LYS A 42 8.60 -15.91 1.88
C LYS A 42 7.07 -15.79 1.74
N HIS A 43 6.29 -16.37 2.66
CA HIS A 43 4.82 -16.27 2.59
C HIS A 43 4.30 -14.85 2.84
N HIS A 44 5.14 -13.93 3.32
CA HIS A 44 4.84 -12.49 3.46
C HIS A 44 5.29 -11.65 2.25
N THR A 45 5.73 -12.24 1.14
CA THR A 45 6.20 -11.50 -0.06
C THR A 45 5.20 -10.42 -0.52
N HIS A 46 3.91 -10.72 -0.48
CA HIS A 46 2.87 -9.78 -0.94
C HIS A 46 2.26 -8.94 0.19
N ALA A 47 2.80 -9.04 1.41
CA ALA A 47 2.30 -8.29 2.56
C ALA A 47 2.81 -6.85 2.52
N VAL A 48 2.00 -5.95 1.94
CA VAL A 48 2.39 -4.53 1.78
C VAL A 48 2.23 -3.72 3.08
N GLY A 49 1.49 -4.23 4.07
CA GLY A 49 1.45 -3.70 5.44
C GLY A 49 1.20 -2.18 5.52
N LEU A 50 2.03 -1.48 6.30
CA LEU A 50 2.02 -0.01 6.41
C LEU A 50 2.71 0.68 5.23
N ARG A 51 3.63 0.01 4.54
CA ARG A 51 4.26 0.47 3.28
C ARG A 51 3.27 0.55 2.11
N LYS A 52 2.02 0.18 2.34
CA LYS A 52 0.94 0.25 1.33
C LYS A 52 0.72 1.67 0.81
N PHE A 53 0.96 2.70 1.61
CA PHE A 53 0.74 4.07 1.16
C PHE A 53 1.78 4.48 0.11
N ASP A 54 3.07 4.18 0.34
CA ASP A 54 4.13 4.42 -0.66
C ASP A 54 3.82 3.70 -1.98
N TYR A 55 3.36 2.45 -1.90
CA TYR A 55 2.95 1.69 -3.07
C TYR A 55 1.76 2.30 -3.81
N LEU A 56 0.74 2.74 -3.07
CA LEU A 56 -0.45 3.37 -3.64
C LEU A 56 -0.13 4.75 -4.23
N ASP A 57 0.72 5.55 -3.59
CA ASP A 57 1.17 6.84 -4.09
C ASP A 57 2.00 6.67 -5.37
N TRP A 58 2.90 5.68 -5.38
CA TRP A 58 3.62 5.31 -6.60
C TRP A 58 2.66 4.96 -7.74
N LEU A 59 1.67 4.10 -7.49
CA LEU A 59 0.66 3.76 -8.52
C LEU A 59 -0.17 4.98 -8.96
N ALA A 60 -0.54 5.86 -8.04
CA ALA A 60 -1.30 7.08 -8.32
C ALA A 60 -0.56 7.97 -9.33
N VAL A 61 0.76 8.16 -9.13
CA VAL A 61 1.62 8.87 -10.07
C VAL A 61 1.61 8.21 -11.45
N GLN A 62 1.72 6.88 -11.52
CA GLN A 62 1.74 6.15 -12.80
C GLN A 62 0.42 6.29 -13.58
N VAL A 63 -0.71 6.45 -12.89
CA VAL A 63 -2.02 6.63 -13.52
C VAL A 63 -2.39 8.09 -13.80
N GLY A 64 -1.55 9.04 -13.37
CA GLY A 64 -1.80 10.48 -13.47
C GLY A 64 -2.86 10.99 -12.49
N GLY A 65 -3.04 10.28 -11.38
CA GLY A 65 -3.97 10.66 -10.30
C GLY A 65 -3.28 11.41 -9.16
N PRO A 66 -4.06 12.04 -8.27
CA PRO A 66 -3.51 12.62 -7.05
C PRO A 66 -3.00 11.53 -6.09
N ALA A 67 -2.07 11.89 -5.22
CA ALA A 67 -1.65 11.05 -4.10
C ALA A 67 -2.85 10.69 -3.20
N ILE A 68 -2.70 9.64 -2.40
CA ILE A 68 -3.75 9.24 -1.46
C ILE A 68 -4.01 10.38 -0.47
N ASP A 69 -5.30 10.67 -0.28
CA ASP A 69 -5.76 11.69 0.66
C ASP A 69 -5.23 11.41 2.08
N GLU A 70 -4.68 12.45 2.72
CA GLU A 70 -4.02 12.31 4.03
C GLU A 70 -5.04 11.92 5.12
N ARG A 71 -6.27 12.43 5.06
CA ARG A 71 -7.31 12.04 6.04
C ARG A 71 -7.63 10.56 5.90
N LEU A 72 -7.75 10.04 4.67
CA LEU A 72 -7.95 8.61 4.44
C LEU A 72 -6.75 7.78 4.95
N ARG A 73 -5.52 8.26 4.75
CA ARG A 73 -4.30 7.62 5.30
C ARG A 73 -4.39 7.50 6.82
N GLN A 74 -4.74 8.58 7.51
CA GLN A 74 -4.91 8.60 8.96
C GLN A 74 -6.02 7.66 9.45
N MET A 75 -7.19 7.69 8.80
CA MET A 75 -8.31 6.79 9.13
C MET A 75 -7.88 5.32 9.10
N VAL A 76 -7.13 4.94 8.07
CA VAL A 76 -6.69 3.56 7.86
C VAL A 76 -5.61 3.14 8.86
N LEU A 77 -4.69 4.04 9.22
CA LEU A 77 -3.69 3.80 10.27
C LEU A 77 -4.36 3.59 11.64
N GLN A 78 -5.34 4.44 11.97
CA GLN A 78 -6.10 4.33 13.20
C GLN A 78 -6.92 3.03 13.26
N LEU A 79 -7.56 2.63 12.15
CA LEU A 79 -8.26 1.36 12.09
C LEU A 79 -7.33 0.18 12.41
N PHE A 80 -6.12 0.16 11.84
CA PHE A 80 -5.14 -0.87 12.18
C PHE A 80 -4.73 -0.85 13.65
N HIS A 81 -4.59 0.33 14.25
CA HIS A 81 -4.30 0.48 15.66
C HIS A 81 -5.42 -0.15 16.51
N VAL A 82 -6.67 0.29 16.31
CA VAL A 82 -7.84 -0.22 17.05
C VAL A 82 -7.99 -1.73 16.92
N VAL A 83 -7.89 -2.26 15.71
CA VAL A 83 -8.00 -3.72 15.49
C VAL A 83 -6.91 -4.47 16.25
N LYS A 84 -5.69 -3.93 16.31
CA LYS A 84 -4.55 -4.55 16.99
C LYS A 84 -4.65 -4.45 18.52
N THR A 85 -5.11 -3.32 19.06
CA THR A 85 -5.12 -3.06 20.50
C THR A 85 -6.40 -3.53 21.19
N ASN A 86 -7.54 -3.38 20.52
CA ASN A 86 -8.86 -3.54 21.12
C ASN A 86 -9.63 -4.75 20.56
N GLY A 87 -9.06 -5.43 19.56
CA GLY A 87 -9.63 -6.58 18.91
C GLY A 87 -10.66 -6.24 17.83
N TYR A 88 -10.89 -7.21 16.95
CA TYR A 88 -11.71 -7.05 15.74
C TYR A 88 -13.18 -6.71 15.99
N LEU A 89 -13.72 -6.73 17.20
CA LEU A 89 -15.15 -6.43 17.43
C LEU A 89 -15.42 -4.96 17.73
N GLN A 90 -14.41 -4.22 18.22
CA GLN A 90 -14.58 -2.81 18.60
C GLN A 90 -14.57 -1.84 17.41
N TYR A 91 -14.29 -2.27 16.18
CA TYR A 91 -14.45 -1.38 15.01
C TYR A 91 -15.91 -0.94 14.80
N ARG A 92 -16.89 -1.66 15.35
CA ARG A 92 -18.31 -1.30 15.21
C ARG A 92 -18.69 -0.06 16.02
N GLU A 93 -17.94 0.21 17.07
CA GLU A 93 -18.07 1.41 17.92
C GLU A 93 -17.09 2.51 17.49
N TRP A 94 -16.37 2.29 16.39
CA TRP A 94 -15.41 3.24 15.86
C TRP A 94 -16.10 4.50 15.36
N ASP A 95 -15.82 5.61 16.03
CA ASP A 95 -16.20 6.95 15.59
C ASP A 95 -14.96 7.64 15.00
N VAL A 96 -14.92 7.70 13.68
CA VAL A 96 -13.81 8.29 12.92
C VAL A 96 -13.50 9.71 13.38
N ASP A 97 -14.53 10.53 13.61
CA ASP A 97 -14.36 11.95 13.86
C ASP A 97 -13.95 12.23 15.31
N ASN A 98 -14.47 11.46 16.27
CA ASN A 98 -14.04 11.57 17.66
C ASN A 98 -12.61 11.06 17.89
N TRP A 99 -12.18 10.04 17.14
CA TRP A 99 -10.90 9.38 17.38
C TRP A 99 -9.71 9.99 16.61
N ILE A 100 -9.96 10.61 15.45
CA ILE A 100 -8.93 11.41 14.78
C ILE A 100 -8.53 12.62 15.65
N ARG A 101 -9.46 13.17 16.43
CA ARG A 101 -9.22 14.33 17.31
C ARG A 101 -8.34 14.02 18.52
N THR A 102 -8.33 12.78 19.02
CA THR A 102 -7.54 12.35 20.18
C THR A 102 -6.15 11.81 19.82
N ALA A 103 -5.84 11.66 18.53
CA ALA A 103 -4.54 11.23 18.02
C ALA A 103 -3.63 12.39 17.56
N MET A 104 -4.09 13.64 17.68
CA MET A 104 -3.30 14.88 17.56
C MET A 104 -3.02 15.45 18.95
#